data_AF-A0A829GRX3-F1
#
_entry.id   AF-A0A829GRX3-F1
#
_cell.length_a   1.000
_cell.length_b   1.000
_cell.length_c   1.000
_cell.angle_alpha   90.00
_cell.angle_beta   90.00
_cell.angle_gamma   90.00
#
_symmetry.space_group_name_H-M   'P 1'
#
loop_
_entity.id
_entity.type
_entity.pdbx_description
1 polymer ?
#
loop_
_entity_poly.entity_id
_entity_poly.type
_entity_poly.pdbx_seq_one_letter_code
_entity_poly.pdbx_strand_id
1 'polypeptide(L)'
;MNEKPGYYAIIPADVRYHEKLSDGAKLLYGEITALSNKNGYCWASNDYFSRLYSVSISTIKRRLQALEELGLIKRIVKYKEGTTEVEKRFISITPEVKNDPRWGQNCAGGGVKNEPENTTSINNKNIRAYSTLESDFEKLWKLYPKKIGKKPALAAYKRAMSRKKNPATNRQIQDGIVAYRQIINSKGTEKRFVKDGSTFFNQEAWNDYLEVVKEERDEQEARKPKFDPKKTAIAMYIDYNSPDRVLEEIQAQGIPINPEDAKRYIAEYDEGRQQA
;
A
#
# COMPACT_ATOMS: atom_id res chain seq x y z
N MET A 1 -3.62 33.00 -0.57
CA MET A 1 -2.58 32.75 0.44
C MET A 1 -1.37 32.16 -0.26
N ASN A 2 -0.33 32.97 -0.49
CA ASN A 2 0.95 32.47 -1.01
C ASN A 2 1.75 31.97 0.18
N GLU A 3 1.43 30.76 0.66
CA GLU A 3 2.41 30.02 1.43
C GLU A 3 3.60 29.82 0.49
N LYS A 4 4.74 30.45 0.80
CA LYS A 4 6.04 30.04 0.29
C LYS A 4 6.53 29.01 1.30
N PRO A 5 6.13 27.74 1.17
CA PRO A 5 6.54 26.78 2.17
C PRO A 5 8.07 26.73 2.17
N GLY A 6 8.67 26.79 3.36
CA GLY A 6 10.14 26.84 3.54
C GLY A 6 10.87 25.54 3.20
N TYR A 7 10.36 24.78 2.23
CA TYR A 7 10.97 23.52 1.78
C TYR A 7 12.07 23.81 0.76
N TYR A 8 13.17 23.07 0.86
CA TYR A 8 14.22 23.10 -0.16
C TYR A 8 13.75 22.35 -1.41
N ALA A 9 14.03 22.92 -2.58
CA ALA A 9 13.77 22.27 -3.87
C ALA A 9 14.92 21.32 -4.22
N ILE A 10 14.60 20.07 -4.56
CA ILE A 10 15.58 19.09 -5.02
C ILE A 10 15.55 19.05 -6.55
N ILE A 11 16.66 19.43 -7.19
CA ILE A 11 16.87 19.23 -8.63
C ILE A 11 17.96 18.17 -8.79
N PRO A 12 17.59 16.94 -9.16
CA PRO A 12 18.52 15.84 -9.32
C PRO A 12 19.41 16.04 -10.56
N ALA A 13 20.56 15.35 -10.62
CA ALA A 13 21.61 15.62 -11.61
C ALA A 13 21.15 15.35 -13.06
N ASP A 14 20.39 14.28 -13.25
CA ASP A 14 19.68 13.91 -14.47
C ASP A 14 18.76 15.04 -14.99
N VAL A 15 18.13 15.82 -14.12
CA VAL A 15 17.32 16.99 -14.50
C VAL A 15 18.18 18.24 -14.67
N ARG A 16 19.13 18.46 -13.74
CA ARG A 16 19.99 19.66 -13.70
C ARG A 16 20.83 19.81 -14.96
N TYR A 17 21.42 18.70 -15.42
CA TYR A 17 22.32 18.67 -16.56
C TYR A 17 21.61 18.22 -17.85
N HIS A 18 20.28 18.07 -17.84
CA HIS A 18 19.55 17.66 -19.03
C HIS A 18 19.59 18.75 -20.10
N GLU A 19 20.21 18.46 -21.25
CA GLU A 19 20.42 19.42 -22.33
C GLU A 19 19.11 19.89 -22.97
N LYS A 20 18.12 18.99 -23.10
CA LYS A 20 16.82 19.31 -23.72
C LYS A 20 15.89 20.14 -22.84
N LEU A 21 16.24 20.34 -21.56
CA LEU A 21 15.40 21.11 -20.63
C LEU A 21 15.90 22.56 -20.55
N SER A 22 14.98 23.51 -20.77
CA SER A 22 15.25 24.90 -20.42
C SER A 22 15.49 25.06 -18.91
N ASP A 23 16.30 26.03 -18.50
CA ASP A 23 16.59 26.25 -17.07
C ASP A 23 15.33 26.50 -16.25
N GLY A 24 14.35 27.20 -16.82
CA GLY A 24 13.05 27.39 -16.17
C GLY A 24 12.21 26.11 -16.04
N ALA A 25 12.43 25.09 -16.87
CA ALA A 25 11.81 23.76 -16.70
C ALA A 25 12.48 22.98 -15.56
N LYS A 26 13.81 23.12 -15.41
CA LYS A 26 14.57 22.53 -14.30
C LYS A 26 14.14 23.12 -12.96
N LEU A 27 13.97 24.45 -12.89
CA LEU A 27 13.43 25.14 -11.71
C LEU A 27 11.99 24.69 -11.41
N LEU A 28 11.13 24.61 -12.43
CA LEU A 28 9.77 24.13 -12.27
C LEU A 28 9.72 22.70 -11.70
N TYR A 29 10.62 21.82 -12.13
CA TYR A 29 10.74 20.48 -11.55
C TYR A 29 11.12 20.53 -10.06
N GLY A 30 12.06 21.39 -9.69
CA GLY A 30 12.44 21.60 -8.28
C GLY A 30 11.24 22.02 -7.42
N GLU A 31 10.42 22.93 -7.93
CA GLU A 31 9.20 23.39 -7.25
C GLU A 31 8.14 22.29 -7.13
N ILE A 32 7.91 21.52 -8.20
CA ILE A 32 7.03 20.35 -8.17
C ILE A 32 7.51 19.36 -7.09
N THR A 33 8.82 19.20 -6.93
CA THR A 33 9.41 18.33 -5.90
C THR A 33 9.15 18.87 -4.50
N ALA A 34 9.38 20.15 -4.27
CA ALA A 34 9.10 20.79 -2.98
C ALA A 34 7.61 20.67 -2.59
N LEU A 35 6.69 20.90 -3.54
CA LEU A 35 5.25 20.82 -3.32
C LEU A 35 4.72 19.38 -3.16
N SER A 36 5.45 18.40 -3.68
CA SER A 36 5.08 16.98 -3.57
C SER A 36 5.47 16.36 -2.23
N ASN A 37 6.30 17.03 -1.41
CA ASN A 37 6.83 16.45 -0.15
C ASN A 37 5.75 16.03 0.85
N LYS A 38 4.62 16.75 0.93
CA LYS A 38 3.56 16.49 1.92
C LYS A 38 2.68 15.29 1.56
N ASN A 39 2.32 15.16 0.28
CA ASN A 39 1.27 14.24 -0.18
C ASN A 39 1.76 13.21 -1.22
N GLY A 40 3.04 13.28 -1.63
CA GLY A 40 3.59 12.48 -2.73
C GLY A 40 3.20 12.97 -4.12
N TYR A 41 2.49 14.10 -4.22
CA TYR A 41 2.08 14.72 -5.48
C TYR A 41 1.94 16.23 -5.33
N CYS A 42 2.15 16.94 -6.43
CA CYS A 42 1.95 18.37 -6.54
C CYS A 42 0.50 18.68 -6.98
N TRP A 43 -0.15 19.57 -6.23
CA TRP A 43 -1.53 20.03 -6.42
C TRP A 43 -1.62 21.43 -7.04
N ALA A 44 -0.49 22.09 -7.27
CA ALA A 44 -0.46 23.45 -7.80
C ALA A 44 -1.02 23.55 -9.22
N SER A 45 -1.77 24.63 -9.46
CA SER A 45 -2.35 24.96 -10.76
C SER A 45 -1.31 25.60 -11.69
N ASN A 46 -1.62 25.66 -12.99
CA ASN A 46 -0.76 26.40 -13.93
C ASN A 46 -0.72 27.89 -13.59
N ASP A 47 -1.82 28.42 -13.06
CA ASP A 47 -1.94 29.80 -12.62
C ASP A 47 -1.01 30.09 -11.44
N TYR A 48 -0.91 29.17 -10.47
CA TYR A 48 0.06 29.26 -9.38
C TYR A 48 1.50 29.39 -9.90
N PHE A 49 1.93 28.49 -10.78
CA PHE A 49 3.29 28.55 -11.34
C PHE A 49 3.51 29.77 -12.22
N SER A 50 2.48 30.20 -12.94
CA SER A 50 2.53 31.40 -13.78
C SER A 50 2.82 32.64 -12.93
N ARG A 51 2.13 32.79 -11.79
CA ARG A 51 2.38 33.88 -10.84
C ARG A 51 3.72 33.74 -10.13
N LEU A 52 4.11 32.53 -9.73
CA LEU A 52 5.37 32.26 -9.03
C LEU A 52 6.59 32.65 -9.87
N TYR A 53 6.60 32.26 -11.15
CA TYR A 53 7.71 32.52 -12.06
C TYR A 53 7.53 33.78 -12.91
N SER A 54 6.39 34.47 -12.79
CA SER A 54 6.03 35.62 -13.63
C SER A 54 6.15 35.32 -15.14
N VAL A 55 5.69 34.14 -15.55
CA VAL A 55 5.68 33.70 -16.96
C VAL A 55 4.27 33.33 -17.39
N SER A 56 4.00 33.33 -18.69
CA SER A 56 2.66 32.96 -19.21
C SER A 56 2.26 31.53 -18.86
N ILE A 57 0.96 31.28 -18.74
CA ILE A 57 0.39 29.94 -18.56
C ILE A 57 0.81 29.00 -19.70
N SER A 58 0.92 29.51 -20.93
CA SER A 58 1.42 28.74 -22.08
C SER A 58 2.86 28.26 -21.90
N THR A 59 3.73 29.10 -21.32
CA THR A 59 5.11 28.73 -20.99
C THR A 59 5.15 27.63 -19.94
N ILE A 60 4.32 27.72 -18.90
CA ILE A 60 4.21 26.67 -17.87
C ILE A 60 3.73 25.36 -18.49
N LYS A 61 2.69 25.39 -19.34
CA LYS A 61 2.19 24.20 -20.04
C LYS A 61 3.29 23.53 -20.87
N ARG A 62 4.05 24.32 -21.64
CA ARG A 62 5.18 23.84 -22.45
C ARG A 62 6.26 23.19 -21.59
N ARG A 63 6.66 23.82 -20.48
CA ARG A 63 7.65 23.25 -19.55
C ARG A 63 7.16 21.94 -18.92
N LEU A 64 5.89 21.88 -18.51
CA LEU A 64 5.29 20.65 -17.96
C LEU A 64 5.23 19.53 -19.01
N GLN A 65 4.92 19.86 -20.26
CA GLN A 65 4.93 18.90 -21.36
C GLN A 65 6.35 18.36 -21.62
N ALA A 66 7.37 19.21 -21.67
CA ALA A 66 8.76 18.77 -21.85
C ALA A 66 9.22 17.81 -20.73
N LEU A 67 8.83 18.08 -19.48
CA LEU A 67 9.12 17.19 -18.35
C LEU A 67 8.36 15.85 -18.46
N GLU A 68 7.13 15.86 -18.98
CA GLU A 68 6.31 14.65 -19.16
C GLU A 68 6.81 13.78 -20.33
N GLU A 69 7.22 14.40 -21.44
CA GLU A 69 7.79 13.71 -22.62
C GLU A 69 9.09 12.99 -22.28
N LEU A 70 9.91 13.58 -21.38
CA LEU A 70 11.12 12.94 -20.86
C LEU A 70 10.82 11.92 -19.75
N GLY A 71 9.56 11.71 -19.41
CA GLY A 71 9.13 10.78 -18.37
C GLY A 71 9.53 11.21 -16.96
N LEU A 72 9.92 12.46 -16.73
CA LEU A 72 10.35 12.97 -15.42
C LEU A 72 9.16 13.23 -14.48
N ILE A 73 8.00 13.54 -15.04
CA ILE A 73 6.75 13.73 -14.30
C ILE A 73 5.59 12.99 -15.00
N LYS A 74 4.54 12.72 -14.24
CA LYS A 74 3.26 12.20 -14.74
C LYS A 74 2.13 13.10 -14.30
N ARG A 75 1.23 13.42 -15.22
CA ARG A 75 0.06 14.26 -14.98
C ARG A 75 -1.21 13.43 -14.96
N ILE A 76 -2.00 13.56 -13.90
CA ILE A 76 -3.33 12.94 -13.79
C ILE A 76 -4.36 14.04 -13.61
N VAL A 77 -5.40 14.03 -14.44
CA VAL A 77 -6.50 14.99 -14.39
C VAL A 77 -7.76 14.22 -13.96
N LYS A 78 -8.41 14.67 -12.89
CA LYS A 78 -9.73 14.20 -12.47
C LYS A 78 -10.79 15.19 -12.93
N TYR A 79 -11.82 14.67 -13.58
CA TYR A 79 -12.98 15.43 -14.05
C TYR A 79 -14.13 15.25 -13.06
N LYS A 80 -15.04 16.24 -12.97
CA LYS A 80 -16.26 16.09 -12.16
C LYS A 80 -17.19 15.07 -12.83
N GLU A 81 -17.85 14.24 -12.03
CA GLU A 81 -18.79 13.23 -12.53
C GLU A 81 -19.85 13.88 -13.44
N GLY A 82 -19.98 13.36 -14.67
CA GLY A 82 -20.96 13.83 -15.64
C GLY A 82 -20.61 15.11 -16.42
N THR A 83 -19.41 15.67 -16.26
CA THR A 83 -18.99 16.88 -17.02
C THR A 83 -17.56 16.77 -17.56
N THR A 84 -17.23 17.59 -18.56
CA THR A 84 -15.85 17.76 -19.07
C THR A 84 -15.03 18.74 -18.24
N GLU A 85 -15.56 19.24 -17.13
CA GLU A 85 -14.89 20.20 -16.27
C GLU A 85 -13.83 19.52 -15.40
N VAL A 86 -12.62 20.08 -15.40
CA VAL A 86 -11.49 19.57 -14.61
C VAL A 86 -11.70 19.93 -13.13
N GLU A 87 -11.91 18.93 -12.29
CA GLU A 87 -12.06 19.10 -10.84
C GLU A 87 -10.69 19.34 -10.19
N LYS A 88 -9.74 18.42 -10.42
CA LYS A 88 -8.43 18.43 -9.77
C LYS A 88 -7.36 17.86 -10.70
N ARG A 89 -6.16 18.45 -10.63
CA ARG A 89 -4.98 17.94 -11.32
C ARG A 89 -3.93 17.54 -10.29
N PHE A 90 -3.31 16.39 -10.52
CA PHE A 90 -2.21 15.87 -9.73
C PHE A 90 -0.98 15.69 -10.63
N ILE A 91 0.16 16.18 -10.17
CA ILE A 91 1.46 15.97 -10.84
C ILE A 91 2.31 15.12 -9.91
N SER A 92 2.67 13.92 -10.32
CA SER A 92 3.56 13.03 -9.58
C SER A 92 4.93 12.98 -10.25
N ILE A 93 6.01 12.91 -9.46
CA ILE A 93 7.35 12.67 -9.99
C ILE A 93 7.44 11.20 -10.37
N THR A 94 7.94 10.92 -11.58
CA THR A 94 8.12 9.55 -12.05
C THR A 94 9.51 9.07 -11.65
N PRO A 95 9.65 7.86 -11.07
CA PRO A 95 10.96 7.32 -10.67
C PRO A 95 11.80 6.76 -11.83
N GLU A 96 11.26 6.72 -13.05
CA GLU A 96 11.92 6.13 -14.22
C GLU A 96 12.20 7.20 -15.29
N VAL A 97 13.46 7.66 -15.34
CA VAL A 97 14.00 8.25 -16.57
C VAL A 97 14.16 7.10 -17.55
N LYS A 98 13.34 7.05 -18.60
CA LYS A 98 13.66 6.19 -19.74
C LYS A 98 14.89 6.79 -20.39
N ASN A 99 16.07 6.28 -20.02
CA ASN A 99 17.24 6.39 -20.87
C ASN A 99 16.86 5.63 -22.15
N ASP A 100 16.41 6.36 -23.16
CA ASP A 100 16.38 5.83 -24.51
C ASP A 100 17.82 5.97 -25.05
N PRO A 101 18.60 4.88 -25.18
CA PRO A 101 19.88 4.95 -25.88
C PRO A 101 19.57 5.05 -27.37
N ARG A 102 19.03 6.19 -27.82
CA ARG A 102 18.95 6.46 -29.26
C ARG A 102 20.28 7.02 -29.72
N TRP A 103 21.22 6.10 -29.87
CA TRP A 103 22.41 6.30 -30.70
C TRP A 103 21.94 6.65 -32.12
N GLY A 104 22.34 7.84 -32.61
CA GLY A 104 22.19 8.23 -34.01
C GLY A 104 20.81 8.72 -34.43
N GLN A 105 20.58 10.02 -34.31
CA GLN A 105 19.85 10.74 -35.36
C GLN A 105 20.57 12.06 -35.62
N ASN A 106 21.18 12.11 -36.80
CA ASN A 106 22.05 13.17 -37.28
C ASN A 106 21.42 14.56 -37.13
N CYS A 107 22.09 15.45 -36.40
CA CYS A 107 22.07 16.88 -36.67
C CYS A 107 23.46 17.24 -37.17
N ALA A 108 23.53 17.74 -38.40
CA ALA A 108 24.77 18.17 -39.03
C ALA A 108 25.33 19.41 -38.32
N GLY A 109 26.64 19.41 -38.04
CA GLY A 109 27.43 20.64 -37.87
C GLY A 109 28.35 20.68 -36.65
N GLY A 110 29.65 20.47 -36.88
CA GLY A 110 30.74 21.07 -36.12
C GLY A 110 31.23 20.32 -34.88
N GLY A 111 32.26 19.49 -35.05
CA GLY A 111 32.94 18.81 -33.94
C GLY A 111 34.00 19.66 -33.24
N VAL A 112 34.37 19.25 -32.02
CA VAL A 112 35.71 19.39 -31.44
C VAL A 112 35.98 18.16 -30.54
N LYS A 113 37.27 17.84 -30.41
CA LYS A 113 37.94 16.55 -30.14
C LYS A 113 37.83 16.01 -28.71
N ASN A 114 38.06 14.70 -28.62
CA ASN A 114 38.13 13.84 -27.43
C ASN A 114 39.18 14.27 -26.40
N GLU A 115 38.94 13.94 -25.13
CA GLU A 115 39.96 13.43 -24.19
C GLU A 115 39.32 12.39 -23.24
N PRO A 116 40.04 11.32 -22.84
CA PRO A 116 39.45 10.17 -22.17
C PRO A 116 39.65 10.16 -20.64
N GLU A 117 38.85 9.29 -20.02
CA GLU A 117 39.05 8.61 -18.73
C GLU A 117 38.88 9.39 -17.42
N ASN A 118 37.95 8.89 -16.60
CA ASN A 118 38.23 8.38 -15.25
C ASN A 118 36.91 7.90 -14.61
N THR A 119 36.79 6.59 -14.45
CA THR A 119 35.81 5.98 -13.55
C THR A 119 36.18 6.33 -12.12
N THR A 120 35.42 7.21 -11.48
CA THR A 120 35.42 7.34 -10.03
C THR A 120 34.03 7.02 -9.49
N SER A 121 33.93 5.83 -8.91
CA SER A 121 32.86 5.34 -8.08
C SER A 121 32.65 6.27 -6.87
N ILE A 122 31.61 7.09 -6.91
CA ILE A 122 31.13 7.83 -5.73
C ILE A 122 29.77 7.26 -5.34
N ASN A 123 29.79 6.46 -4.28
CA ASN A 123 28.64 5.95 -3.55
C ASN A 123 27.76 7.11 -3.04
N ASN A 124 26.72 7.49 -3.79
CA ASN A 124 25.66 8.35 -3.26
C ASN A 124 24.41 7.52 -2.92
N LYS A 125 24.54 6.76 -1.84
CA LYS A 125 23.46 5.97 -1.24
C LYS A 125 22.67 6.87 -0.30
N ASN A 126 21.78 7.73 -0.81
CA ASN A 126 20.60 8.15 -0.04
C ASN A 126 19.51 8.90 -0.84
N ILE A 127 18.30 8.35 -0.78
CA ILE A 127 17.00 9.05 -0.73
C ILE A 127 16.57 9.78 -2.02
N ARG A 128 16.38 9.05 -3.13
CA ARG A 128 15.49 9.50 -4.21
C ARG A 128 14.41 8.44 -4.41
N ALA A 129 13.22 8.75 -3.89
CA ALA A 129 11.96 8.04 -4.05
C ALA A 129 12.08 6.50 -4.06
N TYR A 130 12.11 5.91 -2.87
CA TYR A 130 11.80 4.48 -2.72
C TYR A 130 10.47 4.22 -3.43
N SER A 131 10.45 3.39 -4.47
CA SER A 131 9.20 3.13 -5.21
C SER A 131 8.13 2.67 -4.21
N THR A 132 6.84 3.01 -4.41
CA THR A 132 5.77 2.58 -3.47
C THR A 132 5.83 1.08 -3.18
N LEU A 133 6.16 0.28 -4.20
CA LEU A 133 6.39 -1.16 -4.10
C LEU A 133 7.56 -1.52 -3.18
N GLU A 134 8.67 -0.80 -3.29
CA GLU A 134 9.78 -1.00 -2.38
C GLU A 134 9.41 -0.58 -0.96
N SER A 135 8.73 0.57 -0.78
CA SER A 135 8.22 1.05 0.53
C SER A 135 7.40 -0.01 1.22
N ASP A 136 6.45 -0.59 0.49
CA ASP A 136 5.57 -1.59 1.01
C ASP A 136 6.31 -2.91 1.25
N PHE A 137 7.25 -3.29 0.38
CA PHE A 137 8.14 -4.41 0.64
C PHE A 137 8.97 -4.23 1.92
N GLU A 138 9.51 -3.05 2.21
CA GLU A 138 10.31 -2.85 3.43
C GLU A 138 9.45 -3.04 4.69
N LYS A 139 8.19 -2.59 4.67
CA LYS A 139 7.25 -2.82 5.76
C LYS A 139 7.03 -4.32 5.97
N LEU A 140 6.79 -5.07 4.89
CA LEU A 140 6.64 -6.53 4.93
C LEU A 140 7.92 -7.23 5.40
N TRP A 141 9.07 -6.79 4.90
CA TRP A 141 10.38 -7.33 5.23
C TRP A 141 10.72 -7.14 6.71
N LYS A 142 10.31 -6.02 7.31
CA LYS A 142 10.47 -5.78 8.75
C LYS A 142 9.71 -6.79 9.59
N LEU A 143 8.54 -7.24 9.13
CA LEU A 143 7.70 -8.23 9.82
C LEU A 143 8.26 -9.65 9.75
N TYR A 144 9.05 -9.99 8.72
CA TYR A 144 9.50 -11.36 8.49
C TYR A 144 10.58 -11.81 9.50
N PRO A 145 10.47 -13.02 10.10
CA PRO A 145 11.35 -13.46 11.19
C PRO A 145 12.80 -13.78 10.75
N LYS A 146 13.02 -14.29 9.53
CA LYS A 146 14.35 -14.71 9.03
C LYS A 146 14.73 -13.95 7.76
N LYS A 147 15.44 -12.83 7.93
CA LYS A 147 15.70 -11.82 6.89
C LYS A 147 16.92 -12.15 6.02
N ILE A 148 16.90 -13.29 5.34
CA ILE A 148 17.96 -13.76 4.44
C ILE A 148 17.53 -13.58 2.98
N GLY A 149 18.43 -13.06 2.14
CA GLY A 149 18.20 -12.89 0.70
C GLY A 149 17.21 -11.78 0.32
N LYS A 150 17.39 -10.57 0.87
CA LYS A 150 16.50 -9.41 0.63
C LYS A 150 16.36 -9.04 -0.86
N LYS A 151 17.46 -9.05 -1.63
CA LYS A 151 17.45 -8.70 -3.07
C LYS A 151 16.57 -9.65 -3.89
N PRO A 152 16.75 -10.99 -3.82
CA PRO A 152 15.86 -11.92 -4.53
C PRO A 152 14.42 -11.87 -4.00
N ALA A 153 14.21 -11.69 -2.69
CA ALA A 153 12.87 -11.52 -2.12
C ALA A 153 12.13 -10.31 -2.72
N LEU A 154 12.81 -9.17 -2.86
CA LEU A 154 12.25 -7.96 -3.47
C LEU A 154 11.90 -8.18 -4.95
N ALA A 155 12.76 -8.89 -5.70
CA ALA A 155 12.49 -9.23 -7.10
C ALA A 155 11.24 -10.11 -7.22
N ALA A 156 11.09 -11.11 -6.34
CA ALA A 156 9.91 -11.97 -6.30
C ALA A 156 8.63 -11.21 -5.92
N TYR A 157 8.71 -10.30 -4.94
CA TYR A 157 7.61 -9.43 -4.57
C TYR A 157 7.15 -8.56 -5.75
N LYS A 158 8.08 -7.90 -6.45
CA LYS A 158 7.76 -7.10 -7.64
C LYS A 158 7.08 -7.95 -8.72
N ARG A 159 7.62 -9.16 -9.00
CA ARG A 159 7.04 -10.13 -9.94
C ARG A 159 5.62 -10.55 -9.54
N ALA A 160 5.36 -10.73 -8.24
CA ALA A 160 4.05 -11.14 -7.74
C ALA A 160 3.00 -10.05 -7.90
N MET A 161 3.38 -8.79 -7.69
CA MET A 161 2.50 -7.63 -7.84
C MET A 161 2.22 -7.28 -9.31
N SER A 162 3.18 -7.51 -10.21
CA SER A 162 3.09 -7.10 -11.62
C SER A 162 2.57 -8.18 -12.57
N ARG A 163 2.06 -9.30 -12.05
CA ARG A 163 1.61 -10.44 -12.88
C ARG A 163 0.28 -10.13 -13.58
N LYS A 164 0.14 -10.61 -14.82
CA LYS A 164 -1.09 -10.42 -15.64
C LYS A 164 -2.28 -11.25 -15.15
N LYS A 165 -2.03 -12.41 -14.55
CA LYS A 165 -3.05 -13.33 -14.02
C LYS A 165 -2.87 -13.46 -12.52
N ASN A 166 -3.94 -13.25 -11.76
CA ASN A 166 -4.01 -13.30 -10.31
C ASN A 166 -2.83 -12.58 -9.61
N PRO A 167 -2.70 -11.25 -9.77
CA PRO A 167 -1.66 -10.49 -9.09
C PRO A 167 -1.85 -10.59 -7.57
N ALA A 168 -0.76 -10.81 -6.85
CA ALA A 168 -0.81 -10.77 -5.41
C ALA A 168 -1.04 -9.32 -4.95
N THR A 169 -1.80 -9.15 -3.88
CA THR A 169 -1.96 -7.86 -3.21
C THR A 169 -1.02 -7.75 -2.02
N ASN A 170 -0.61 -6.52 -1.69
CA ASN A 170 0.25 -6.28 -0.53
C ASN A 170 -0.37 -6.82 0.78
N ARG A 171 -1.70 -6.73 0.90
CA ARG A 171 -2.47 -7.26 2.03
C ARG A 171 -2.40 -8.79 2.12
N GLN A 172 -2.58 -9.51 1.01
CA GLN A 172 -2.47 -10.97 1.00
C GLN A 172 -1.10 -11.46 1.48
N ILE A 173 -0.03 -10.79 1.03
CA ILE A 173 1.33 -11.13 1.45
C ILE A 173 1.54 -10.82 2.94
N GLN A 174 1.03 -9.68 3.41
CA GLN A 174 1.05 -9.32 4.83
C GLN A 174 0.35 -10.37 5.69
N ASP A 175 -0.88 -10.75 5.32
CA ASP A 175 -1.69 -11.72 6.05
C ASP A 175 -0.99 -13.09 6.09
N GLY A 176 -0.39 -13.54 4.98
CA GLY A 176 0.38 -14.78 4.96
C GLY A 176 1.67 -14.73 5.79
N ILE A 177 2.34 -13.57 5.89
CA ILE A 177 3.50 -13.41 6.81
C ILE A 177 3.04 -13.52 8.27
N VAL A 178 1.90 -12.90 8.62
CA VAL A 178 1.34 -12.97 9.99
C VAL A 178 0.94 -14.40 10.33
N ALA A 179 0.23 -15.08 9.43
CA ALA A 179 -0.14 -16.49 9.55
C ALA A 179 1.11 -17.37 9.76
N TYR A 180 2.13 -17.20 8.91
CA TYR A 180 3.38 -17.95 9.04
C TYR A 180 4.05 -17.73 10.40
N ARG A 181 4.07 -16.49 10.92
CA ARG A 181 4.61 -16.17 12.24
C ARG A 181 3.83 -16.84 13.37
N GLN A 182 2.51 -16.93 13.25
CA GLN A 182 1.68 -17.63 14.24
C GLN A 182 2.00 -19.12 14.25
N ILE A 183 2.11 -19.74 13.07
CA ILE A 183 2.41 -21.17 12.92
C ILE A 183 3.79 -21.54 13.46
N ILE A 184 4.84 -20.76 13.16
CA ILE A 184 6.18 -21.05 13.69
C ILE A 184 6.23 -20.92 15.22
N ASN A 185 5.47 -20.00 15.78
CA ASN A 185 5.40 -19.78 17.22
C ASN A 185 4.60 -20.90 17.90
N SER A 186 3.46 -21.30 17.35
CA SER A 186 2.63 -22.37 17.91
C SER A 186 3.32 -23.74 17.88
N LYS A 187 4.05 -24.02 16.79
CA LYS A 187 4.82 -25.27 16.63
C LYS A 187 6.18 -25.25 17.32
N GLY A 188 6.60 -24.14 17.92
CA GLY A 188 7.92 -24.02 18.55
C GLY A 188 9.08 -24.26 17.58
N THR A 189 8.93 -23.83 16.31
CA THR A 189 9.89 -24.16 15.25
C THR A 189 11.24 -23.50 15.51
N GLU A 190 12.32 -24.28 15.54
CA GLU A 190 13.66 -23.72 15.67
C GLU A 190 14.02 -22.79 14.50
N LYS A 191 14.79 -21.73 14.79
CA LYS A 191 15.21 -20.70 13.81
C LYS A 191 15.87 -21.27 12.54
N ARG A 192 16.50 -22.44 12.62
CA ARG A 192 17.14 -23.12 11.47
C ARG A 192 16.13 -23.62 10.43
N PHE A 193 14.93 -24.04 10.88
CA PHE A 193 13.86 -24.57 10.03
C PHE A 193 12.90 -23.48 9.55
N VAL A 194 13.01 -22.26 10.08
CA VAL A 194 12.30 -21.09 9.54
C VAL A 194 12.79 -20.85 8.12
N LYS A 195 11.86 -20.73 7.16
CA LYS A 195 12.16 -20.44 5.76
C LYS A 195 12.90 -19.12 5.66
N ASP A 196 13.86 -19.06 4.75
CA ASP A 196 14.53 -17.80 4.44
C ASP A 196 13.55 -16.87 3.74
N GLY A 197 13.67 -15.56 4.00
CA GLY A 197 12.84 -14.55 3.34
C GLY A 197 12.87 -14.67 1.81
N SER A 198 14.04 -14.86 1.21
CA SER A 198 14.15 -15.14 -0.23
C SER A 198 13.30 -16.33 -0.67
N THR A 199 13.33 -17.43 0.09
CA THR A 199 12.61 -18.66 -0.24
C THR A 199 11.11 -18.48 -0.09
N PHE A 200 10.67 -17.82 0.99
CA PHE A 200 9.25 -17.52 1.23
C PHE A 200 8.63 -16.68 0.12
N PHE A 201 9.31 -15.60 -0.28
CA PHE A 201 8.79 -14.72 -1.34
C PHE A 201 8.90 -15.37 -2.74
N ASN A 202 9.97 -16.13 -3.02
CA ASN A 202 10.13 -16.82 -4.30
C ASN A 202 9.08 -17.90 -4.53
N GLN A 203 8.78 -18.70 -3.49
CA GLN A 203 7.82 -19.81 -3.56
C GLN A 203 6.37 -19.35 -3.42
N GLU A 204 6.13 -18.07 -3.15
CA GLU A 204 4.78 -17.54 -2.94
C GLU A 204 4.06 -18.22 -1.78
N ALA A 205 4.85 -18.63 -0.78
CA ALA A 205 4.43 -19.49 0.32
C ALA A 205 3.36 -18.86 1.22
N TRP A 206 3.07 -17.55 1.06
CA TRP A 206 1.96 -16.90 1.74
C TRP A 206 0.61 -17.52 1.37
N ASN A 207 0.46 -18.14 0.20
CA ASN A 207 -0.79 -18.82 -0.19
C ASN A 207 -1.03 -20.06 0.69
N ASP A 208 -0.01 -20.88 0.90
CA ASP A 208 -0.08 -22.13 1.67
C ASP A 208 -0.52 -21.88 3.12
N TYR A 209 -0.03 -20.80 3.75
CA TYR A 209 -0.35 -20.50 5.15
C TYR A 209 -1.72 -19.83 5.33
N LEU A 210 -2.25 -19.17 4.29
CA LEU A 210 -3.61 -18.65 4.33
C LEU A 210 -4.65 -19.78 4.32
N GLU A 211 -4.36 -20.88 3.63
CA GLU A 211 -5.20 -22.08 3.63
C GLU A 211 -5.17 -22.75 5.02
N VAL A 212 -3.99 -22.97 5.60
CA VAL A 212 -3.86 -23.54 6.95
C VAL A 212 -4.63 -22.72 8.01
N VAL A 213 -4.56 -21.39 7.97
CA VAL A 213 -5.29 -20.54 8.94
C VAL A 213 -6.79 -20.51 8.67
N LYS A 214 -7.26 -20.79 7.45
CA LYS A 214 -8.69 -21.00 7.18
C LYS A 214 -9.13 -22.34 7.72
N GLU A 215 -8.41 -23.41 7.42
CA GLU A 215 -8.69 -24.77 7.92
C GLU A 215 -8.69 -24.81 9.46
N GLU A 216 -7.69 -24.21 10.12
CA GLU A 216 -7.64 -24.12 11.59
C GLU A 216 -8.83 -23.33 12.16
N ARG A 217 -9.30 -22.28 11.46
CA ARG A 217 -10.49 -21.53 11.88
C ARG A 217 -11.76 -22.34 11.70
N ASP A 218 -11.92 -22.99 10.55
CA ASP A 218 -13.08 -23.82 10.25
C ASP A 218 -13.14 -25.03 11.20
N GLU A 219 -12.00 -25.63 11.53
CA GLU A 219 -11.90 -26.66 12.57
C GLU A 219 -12.23 -26.12 13.95
N GLN A 220 -11.72 -24.94 14.34
CA GLN A 220 -12.08 -24.34 15.61
C GLN A 220 -13.56 -23.96 15.67
N GLU A 221 -14.16 -23.51 14.57
CA GLU A 221 -15.57 -23.20 14.46
C GLU A 221 -16.43 -24.47 14.48
N ALA A 222 -15.94 -25.57 13.92
CA ALA A 222 -16.56 -26.89 14.02
C ALA A 222 -16.40 -27.53 15.42
N ARG A 223 -15.30 -27.22 16.13
CA ARG A 223 -15.02 -27.70 17.51
C ARG A 223 -15.68 -26.84 18.58
N LYS A 224 -16.00 -25.56 18.30
CA LYS A 224 -16.86 -24.77 19.18
C LYS A 224 -18.16 -25.56 19.35
N PRO A 225 -18.63 -25.80 20.58
CA PRO A 225 -19.98 -26.31 20.77
C PRO A 225 -20.91 -25.40 19.95
N LYS A 226 -21.85 -25.96 19.19
CA LYS A 226 -22.96 -25.19 18.59
C LYS A 226 -23.83 -24.67 19.74
N PHE A 227 -23.29 -23.71 20.47
CA PHE A 227 -23.94 -23.02 21.55
C PHE A 227 -24.87 -22.01 20.89
N ASP A 228 -26.16 -22.33 20.89
CA ASP A 228 -27.22 -21.46 20.43
C ASP A 228 -27.82 -20.79 21.67
N PRO A 229 -27.46 -19.53 21.97
CA PRO A 229 -27.88 -18.84 23.20
C PRO A 229 -29.40 -18.84 23.38
N LYS A 230 -30.15 -18.73 22.27
CA LYS A 230 -31.61 -18.70 22.28
C LYS A 230 -32.18 -20.06 22.62
N LYS A 231 -31.72 -21.13 21.96
CA LYS A 231 -32.17 -22.50 22.28
C LYS A 231 -31.81 -22.91 23.70
N THR A 232 -30.62 -22.57 24.18
CA THR A 232 -30.18 -22.89 25.54
C THR A 232 -31.02 -22.15 26.59
N ALA A 233 -31.26 -20.84 26.42
CA ALA A 233 -32.10 -20.07 27.34
C ALA A 233 -33.54 -20.60 27.40
N ILE A 234 -34.12 -20.94 26.24
CA ILE A 234 -35.48 -21.51 26.16
C ILE A 234 -35.53 -22.90 26.80
N ALA A 235 -34.53 -23.76 26.57
CA ALA A 235 -34.48 -25.09 27.19
C ALA A 235 -34.40 -25.00 28.73
N MET A 236 -33.54 -24.14 29.27
CA MET A 236 -33.46 -23.90 30.72
C MET A 236 -34.78 -23.34 31.27
N TYR A 237 -35.45 -22.48 30.51
CA TYR A 237 -36.75 -21.96 30.90
C TYR A 237 -37.84 -23.04 30.93
N ILE A 238 -37.84 -23.97 29.98
CA ILE A 238 -38.74 -25.13 29.99
C ILE A 238 -38.51 -26.00 31.23
N ASP A 239 -37.26 -26.19 31.65
CA ASP A 239 -36.90 -27.02 32.81
C ASP A 239 -37.23 -26.35 34.15
N TYR A 240 -36.88 -25.06 34.30
CA TYR A 240 -37.05 -24.33 35.56
C TYR A 240 -38.40 -23.65 35.71
N ASN A 241 -39.11 -23.41 34.59
CA ASN A 241 -40.38 -22.69 34.51
C ASN A 241 -40.37 -21.35 35.28
N SER A 242 -39.22 -20.68 35.29
CA SER A 242 -38.99 -19.42 36.01
C SER A 242 -37.89 -18.63 35.28
N PRO A 243 -38.20 -17.44 34.73
CA PRO A 243 -37.20 -16.61 34.05
C PRO A 243 -36.09 -16.17 35.00
N ASP A 244 -36.43 -15.80 36.24
CA ASP A 244 -35.46 -15.34 37.24
C ASP A 244 -34.45 -16.43 37.59
N ARG A 245 -34.92 -17.68 37.76
CA ARG A 245 -34.04 -18.82 38.04
C ARG A 245 -33.10 -19.13 36.88
N VAL A 246 -33.54 -18.96 35.64
CA VAL A 246 -32.68 -19.12 34.45
C VAL A 246 -31.57 -18.07 34.45
N LEU A 247 -31.87 -16.83 34.82
CA LEU A 247 -30.89 -15.74 34.87
C LEU A 247 -29.86 -15.94 35.98
N GLU A 248 -30.32 -16.36 37.16
CA GLU A 248 -29.45 -16.73 38.28
C GLU A 248 -28.50 -17.87 37.87
N GLU A 249 -29.01 -18.89 37.20
CA GLU A 249 -28.20 -20.04 36.77
C GLU A 249 -27.21 -19.68 35.65
N ILE A 250 -27.61 -18.83 34.70
CA ILE A 250 -26.72 -18.28 33.66
C ILE A 250 -25.56 -17.52 34.30
N GLN A 251 -25.84 -16.71 35.33
CA GLN A 251 -24.81 -15.96 36.05
C GLN A 251 -23.96 -16.86 36.95
N ALA A 252 -24.56 -17.81 37.66
CA ALA A 252 -23.88 -18.70 38.60
C ALA A 252 -22.95 -19.69 37.89
N GLN A 253 -23.37 -20.25 36.76
CA GLN A 253 -22.57 -21.18 35.96
C GLN A 253 -21.66 -20.47 34.94
N GLY A 254 -21.78 -19.14 34.80
CA GLY A 254 -21.01 -18.37 33.83
C GLY A 254 -21.31 -18.75 32.37
N ILE A 255 -22.57 -19.09 32.07
CA ILE A 255 -23.01 -19.45 30.72
C ILE A 255 -22.87 -18.21 29.82
N PRO A 256 -22.31 -18.32 28.60
CA PRO A 256 -22.06 -17.18 27.71
C PRO A 256 -23.35 -16.66 27.04
N ILE A 257 -24.34 -16.27 27.83
CA ILE A 257 -25.58 -15.62 27.43
C ILE A 257 -25.69 -14.32 28.23
N ASN A 258 -25.89 -13.20 27.56
CA ASN A 258 -26.20 -11.95 28.22
C ASN A 258 -27.57 -12.06 28.92
N PRO A 259 -27.69 -11.74 30.22
CA PRO A 259 -28.95 -11.86 30.96
C PRO A 259 -30.14 -11.13 30.32
N GLU A 260 -29.91 -9.96 29.72
CA GLU A 260 -30.97 -9.21 29.04
C GLU A 260 -31.43 -9.89 27.74
N ASP A 261 -30.50 -10.52 27.01
CA ASP A 261 -30.84 -11.31 25.82
C ASP A 261 -31.57 -12.60 26.21
N ALA A 262 -31.20 -13.24 27.33
CA ALA A 262 -31.91 -14.40 27.87
C ALA A 262 -33.36 -14.07 28.24
N LYS A 263 -33.60 -12.96 28.95
CA LYS A 263 -34.96 -12.45 29.24
C LYS A 263 -35.77 -12.27 27.97
N ARG A 264 -35.17 -11.64 26.97
CA ARG A 264 -35.82 -11.39 25.69
C ARG A 264 -36.17 -12.69 24.97
N TYR A 265 -35.28 -13.67 24.93
CA TYR A 265 -35.57 -14.97 24.29
C TYR A 265 -36.71 -15.73 24.96
N ILE A 266 -36.80 -15.66 26.29
CA ILE A 266 -37.88 -16.28 27.08
C ILE A 266 -39.20 -15.57 26.82
N ALA A 267 -39.21 -14.23 26.84
CA ALA A 267 -40.40 -13.43 26.54
C ALA A 267 -40.92 -13.69 25.11
N GLU A 268 -40.04 -13.69 24.10
CA GLU A 268 -40.40 -14.02 22.71
C GLU A 268 -41.00 -15.44 22.59
N TYR A 269 -40.52 -16.39 23.39
CA TYR A 269 -41.03 -17.76 23.41
C TYR A 269 -42.42 -17.86 24.07
N ASP A 270 -42.63 -17.19 25.20
CA ASP A 270 -43.92 -17.15 25.90
C ASP A 270 -45.01 -16.44 25.10
N GLU A 271 -44.68 -15.31 24.46
CA GLU A 271 -45.60 -14.61 23.57
C GLU A 271 -46.04 -15.50 22.39
N GLY A 272 -45.11 -16.23 21.79
CA GLY A 272 -45.40 -17.17 20.72
C GLY A 272 -46.24 -18.37 21.17
N ARG A 273 -46.14 -18.78 22.45
CA ARG A 273 -46.96 -19.85 23.04
C ARG A 273 -48.38 -19.41 23.37
N GLN A 274 -48.58 -18.14 23.74
CA GLN A 274 -49.91 -17.59 24.04
C GLN A 274 -50.75 -17.29 22.79
N GLN A 275 -50.09 -17.12 21.63
CA GLN A 275 -50.72 -16.86 20.35
C GLN A 275 -51.06 -18.13 19.53
N ALA A 276 -50.61 -19.30 19.99
CA ALA A 276 -50.80 -20.61 19.35
C ALA A 276 -51.86 -21.44 20.08
#